data_AF-A0A4R1KYV0-F1
#
_entry.id   AF-A0A4R1KYV0-F1
#
_cell.length_a   1.000
_cell.length_b   1.000
_cell.length_c   1.000
_cell.angle_alpha   90.00
_cell.angle_beta   90.00
_cell.angle_gamma   90.00
#
_symmetry.space_group_name_H-M   'P 1'
#
loop_
_entity.id
_entity.type
_entity.pdbx_description
1 polymer ?
#
loop_
_entity_poly.entity_id
_entity_poly.type
_entity_poly.pdbx_seq_one_letter_code
_entity_poly.pdbx_strand_id
1 'polypeptide(L)'
;GSDGSSPTRITNVAAGQADTDAVNVGQVRNVTNHINSSINRVDKNLRAGIAGAMASSNLYHATIPGKSMVAAGAGVYKGESALAIGYSRLSDNGKIGVKFSVNSNTRGDTGAAASVGYQW
;
A
#
# COMPACT_ATOMS: atom_id res chain seq x y z
N GLY A 1 -12.08 -47.56 -24.09
CA GLY A 1 -13.48 -47.24 -24.41
C GLY A 1 -13.56 -45.74 -24.56
N SER A 2 -13.89 -45.27 -25.75
CA SER A 2 -13.89 -43.86 -26.15
C SER A 2 -15.28 -43.51 -26.65
N ASP A 3 -16.12 -43.12 -25.73
CA ASP A 3 -17.47 -42.60 -25.93
C ASP A 3 -17.48 -41.07 -26.15
N GLY A 4 -16.30 -40.44 -26.23
CA GLY A 4 -16.14 -39.00 -26.52
C GLY A 4 -16.65 -38.05 -25.42
N SER A 5 -17.28 -38.61 -24.39
CA SER A 5 -17.93 -37.91 -23.28
C SER A 5 -17.05 -37.81 -22.02
N SER A 6 -16.01 -38.65 -21.89
CA SER A 6 -15.09 -38.64 -20.75
C SER A 6 -13.79 -37.88 -21.03
N PRO A 7 -13.31 -36.99 -20.14
CA PRO A 7 -12.06 -36.25 -20.33
C PRO A 7 -10.85 -37.18 -20.51
N THR A 8 -9.98 -36.86 -21.48
CA THR A 8 -8.72 -37.58 -21.69
C THR A 8 -7.55 -36.82 -21.08
N ARG A 9 -6.71 -37.52 -20.30
CA ARG A 9 -5.49 -36.94 -19.71
C ARG A 9 -4.32 -37.06 -20.69
N ILE A 10 -3.65 -35.95 -20.96
CA ILE A 10 -2.39 -35.89 -21.73
C ILE A 10 -1.22 -35.81 -20.72
N THR A 11 -0.23 -36.70 -20.83
CA THR A 11 0.92 -36.80 -19.92
C THR A 11 2.25 -36.69 -20.67
N ASN A 12 3.37 -36.55 -19.93
CA ASN A 12 4.73 -36.36 -20.47
C ASN A 12 4.88 -35.11 -21.37
N VAL A 13 4.10 -34.06 -21.07
CA VAL A 13 4.20 -32.77 -21.75
C VAL A 13 5.39 -31.99 -21.16
N ALA A 14 6.44 -31.80 -21.95
CA ALA A 14 7.56 -30.91 -21.61
C ALA A 14 7.08 -29.47 -21.41
N ALA A 15 7.88 -28.62 -20.76
CA ALA A 15 7.54 -27.21 -20.62
C ALA A 15 7.55 -26.53 -22.01
N GLY A 16 6.44 -25.88 -22.37
CA GLY A 16 6.34 -25.11 -23.63
C GLY A 16 7.30 -23.92 -23.62
N GLN A 17 7.83 -23.57 -24.80
CA GLN A 17 8.81 -22.49 -24.99
C GLN A 17 8.34 -21.41 -25.96
N ALA A 18 7.56 -21.77 -26.99
CA ALA A 18 6.97 -20.83 -27.94
C ALA A 18 5.51 -20.49 -27.58
N ASP A 19 5.01 -19.36 -28.08
CA ASP A 19 3.65 -18.87 -27.78
C ASP A 19 2.52 -19.84 -28.19
N THR A 20 2.79 -20.72 -29.14
CA THR A 20 1.84 -21.74 -29.64
C THR A 20 1.98 -23.10 -28.97
N ASP A 21 2.93 -23.26 -28.04
CA ASP A 21 3.17 -24.54 -27.37
C ASP A 21 2.11 -24.80 -26.29
N ALA A 22 1.79 -26.08 -26.08
CA ALA A 22 0.99 -26.48 -24.93
C ALA A 22 1.78 -26.24 -23.63
N VAL A 23 1.15 -25.62 -22.64
CA VAL A 23 1.72 -25.47 -21.29
C VAL A 23 1.39 -26.67 -20.42
N ASN A 24 2.33 -27.11 -19.58
CA ASN A 24 2.06 -28.16 -18.61
C ASN A 24 1.58 -27.61 -17.26
N VAL A 25 1.03 -28.49 -16.42
CA VAL A 25 0.49 -28.11 -15.10
C VAL A 25 1.57 -27.52 -14.18
N GLY A 26 2.84 -27.91 -14.35
CA GLY A 26 3.96 -27.34 -13.59
C GLY A 26 4.15 -25.84 -13.87
N GLN A 27 4.14 -25.44 -15.15
CA GLN A 27 4.21 -24.04 -15.55
C GLN A 27 3.03 -23.23 -15.00
N VAL A 28 1.81 -23.76 -15.12
CA VAL A 28 0.61 -23.11 -14.58
C VAL A 28 0.71 -22.94 -13.07
N ARG A 29 1.10 -23.99 -12.32
CA ARG A 29 1.29 -23.91 -10.85
C ARG A 29 2.33 -22.87 -10.46
N ASN A 30 3.44 -22.79 -11.20
CA ASN A 30 4.47 -21.78 -10.94
C ASN A 30 3.92 -20.35 -11.12
N VAL A 31 3.19 -20.11 -12.21
CA VAL A 31 2.53 -18.82 -12.46
C VAL A 31 1.49 -18.52 -11.37
N THR A 32 0.64 -19.48 -11.01
CA THR A 32 -0.35 -19.32 -9.94
C THR A 32 0.30 -18.99 -8.59
N ASN A 33 1.38 -19.68 -8.22
CA ASN A 33 2.12 -19.41 -6.98
C ASN A 33 2.77 -18.03 -6.99
N HIS A 34 3.32 -17.61 -8.13
CA HIS A 34 3.90 -16.28 -8.30
C HIS A 34 2.83 -15.19 -8.19
N ILE A 35 1.66 -15.39 -8.82
CA ILE A 35 0.52 -14.49 -8.73
C ILE A 35 0.01 -14.40 -7.29
N ASN A 36 -0.20 -15.53 -6.62
CA ASN A 36 -0.65 -15.55 -5.21
C ASN A 36 0.32 -14.81 -4.29
N SER A 37 1.62 -15.01 -4.48
CA SER A 37 2.66 -14.31 -3.71
C SER A 37 2.66 -12.81 -3.98
N SER A 38 2.45 -12.42 -5.25
CA SER A 38 2.37 -11.02 -5.66
C SER A 38 1.12 -10.34 -5.08
N ILE A 39 -0.03 -11.00 -5.14
CA ILE A 39 -1.29 -10.51 -4.55
C ILE A 39 -1.12 -10.30 -3.04
N ASN A 40 -0.54 -11.26 -2.33
CA ASN A 40 -0.29 -11.13 -0.89
C ASN A 40 0.64 -9.96 -0.56
N ARG A 41 1.64 -9.70 -1.41
CA ARG A 41 2.54 -8.55 -1.25
C ARG A 41 1.79 -7.24 -1.48
N VAL A 42 0.99 -7.15 -2.53
CA VAL A 42 0.17 -5.96 -2.83
C VAL A 42 -0.80 -5.69 -1.69
N ASP A 43 -1.53 -6.69 -1.20
CA ASP A 43 -2.46 -6.54 -0.07
C ASP A 43 -1.75 -6.00 1.19
N LYS A 44 -0.57 -6.55 1.55
CA LYS A 44 0.21 -6.05 2.68
C LYS A 44 0.72 -4.62 2.48
N ASN A 45 1.22 -4.30 1.30
CA ASN A 45 1.69 -2.94 0.98
C ASN A 45 0.54 -1.93 1.04
N LEU A 46 -0.65 -2.28 0.54
CA LEU A 46 -1.84 -1.43 0.64
C LEU A 46 -2.26 -1.22 2.10
N ARG A 47 -2.29 -2.28 2.92
CA ARG A 47 -2.62 -2.17 4.35
C ARG A 47 -1.63 -1.28 5.10
N ALA A 48 -0.34 -1.42 4.82
CA ALA A 48 0.70 -0.58 5.40
C ALA A 48 0.63 0.87 4.93
N GLY A 49 0.24 1.10 3.68
CA GLY A 49 -0.08 2.43 3.16
C GLY A 49 -1.25 3.09 3.90
N ILE A 50 -2.33 2.34 4.17
CA ILE A 50 -3.46 2.82 4.98
C ILE A 50 -3.02 3.14 6.42
N ALA A 51 -2.18 2.29 7.02
CA ALA A 51 -1.60 2.55 8.33
C ALA A 51 -0.79 3.87 8.32
N GLY A 52 0.00 4.12 7.27
CA GLY A 52 0.74 5.37 7.06
C GLY A 52 -0.17 6.60 6.95
N ALA A 53 -1.26 6.46 6.18
CA ALA A 53 -2.28 7.50 6.09
C ALA A 53 -2.90 7.81 7.47
N MET A 54 -3.28 6.80 8.24
CA MET A 54 -3.85 6.99 9.58
C MET A 54 -2.85 7.58 10.59
N ALA A 55 -1.57 7.20 10.50
CA ALA A 55 -0.51 7.78 11.31
C ALA A 55 -0.38 9.29 11.04
N SER A 56 -0.48 9.69 9.77
CA SER A 56 -0.33 11.08 9.34
C SER A 56 -1.60 11.94 9.53
N SER A 57 -2.79 11.34 9.45
CA SER A 57 -4.07 12.06 9.52
C SER A 57 -4.34 12.62 10.91
N ASN A 58 -3.96 11.86 11.95
CA ASN A 58 -4.15 12.23 13.36
C ASN A 58 -3.02 13.09 13.93
N LEU A 59 -2.05 13.52 13.11
CA LEU A 59 -1.00 14.43 13.59
C LEU A 59 -1.60 15.76 14.05
N TYR A 60 -1.35 16.09 15.31
CA TYR A 60 -1.73 17.36 15.90
C TYR A 60 -1.09 18.54 15.14
N HIS A 61 -1.79 19.66 15.07
CA HIS A 61 -1.34 20.84 14.32
C HIS A 61 -1.24 22.08 15.21
N ALA A 62 -0.50 23.09 14.73
CA ALA A 62 -0.38 24.37 15.39
C ALA A 62 -1.74 25.10 15.46
N THR A 63 -2.15 25.45 16.67
CA THR A 63 -3.40 26.18 16.95
C THR A 63 -3.19 27.63 17.41
N ILE A 64 -1.93 28.02 17.65
CA ILE A 64 -1.57 29.37 18.12
C ILE A 64 -1.05 30.20 16.94
N PRO A 65 -1.61 31.41 16.68
CA PRO A 65 -1.13 32.29 15.61
C PRO A 65 0.37 32.58 15.68
N GLY A 66 1.03 32.54 14.53
CA GLY A 66 2.47 32.75 14.38
C GLY A 66 3.36 31.63 14.93
N LYS A 67 2.79 30.56 15.51
CA LYS A 67 3.56 29.44 16.03
C LYS A 67 3.65 28.29 15.04
N SER A 68 4.77 27.59 15.13
CA SER A 68 5.02 26.33 14.42
C SER A 68 4.92 25.16 15.39
N MET A 69 4.60 23.98 14.87
CA MET A 69 4.52 22.75 15.64
C MET A 69 5.12 21.59 14.85
N VAL A 70 5.84 20.72 15.56
CA VAL A 70 6.23 19.39 15.09
C VAL A 70 5.42 18.37 15.86
N ALA A 71 4.88 17.38 15.16
CA ALA A 71 4.12 16.29 15.74
C ALA A 71 4.63 14.94 15.21
N ALA A 72 4.45 13.89 16.01
CA ALA A 72 4.68 12.51 15.60
C ALA A 72 3.43 11.68 15.90
N GLY A 73 3.21 10.63 15.12
CA GLY A 73 2.02 9.79 15.18
C GLY A 73 2.30 8.37 14.71
N ALA A 74 1.43 7.45 15.11
CA ALA A 74 1.49 6.05 14.69
C ALA A 74 0.11 5.59 14.22
N GLY A 75 0.09 4.62 13.32
CA GLY A 75 -1.13 4.06 12.76
C GLY A 75 -1.02 2.56 12.59
N VAL A 76 -2.14 1.85 12.75
CA VAL A 76 -2.21 0.39 12.60
C VAL A 76 -3.43 0.01 11.78
N TYR A 77 -3.27 -0.85 10.77
CA TYR A 77 -4.36 -1.32 9.93
C TYR A 77 -4.18 -2.79 9.53
N LYS A 78 -5.15 -3.64 9.88
CA LYS A 78 -5.21 -5.06 9.48
C LYS A 78 -3.85 -5.81 9.58
N GLY A 79 -3.12 -5.58 10.68
CA GLY A 79 -1.84 -6.24 10.98
C GLY A 79 -0.57 -5.51 10.53
N GLU A 80 -0.68 -4.41 9.78
CA GLU A 80 0.45 -3.55 9.41
C GLU A 80 0.46 -2.27 10.26
N SER A 81 1.63 -1.66 10.43
CA SER A 81 1.78 -0.42 11.20
C SER A 81 2.65 0.61 10.49
N ALA A 82 2.53 1.85 10.92
CA ALA A 82 3.30 2.95 10.37
C ALA A 82 3.55 4.06 11.40
N LEU A 83 4.60 4.83 11.14
CA LEU A 83 5.00 6.01 11.90
C LEU A 83 4.96 7.23 10.98
N ALA A 84 4.54 8.36 11.53
CA ALA A 84 4.48 9.63 10.82
C ALA A 84 5.09 10.74 11.65
N ILE A 85 5.69 11.71 10.97
CA ILE A 85 6.16 12.98 11.54
C ILE A 85 5.57 14.09 10.69
N GLY A 86 5.15 15.19 11.30
CA GLY A 86 4.63 16.35 10.59
C GLY A 86 5.05 17.67 11.19
N TYR A 87 4.99 18.67 10.34
CA TYR A 87 5.21 20.07 10.65
C TYR A 87 3.95 20.86 10.30
N SER A 88 3.59 21.84 11.12
CA SER A 88 2.50 22.76 10.82
C SER A 88 2.79 24.16 11.34
N ARG A 89 2.14 25.16 10.74
CA ARG A 89 2.24 26.56 11.14
C ARG A 89 0.93 27.29 10.90
N LEU A 90 0.58 28.16 11.84
CA LEU A 90 -0.52 29.11 11.67
C LEU A 90 0.08 30.50 11.42
N SER A 91 -0.51 31.26 10.48
CA SER A 91 -0.09 32.62 10.17
C SER A 91 -0.24 33.54 11.38
N ASP A 92 0.48 34.66 11.38
CA ASP A 92 0.50 35.59 12.52
C ASP A 92 -0.89 36.20 12.78
N ASN A 93 -1.68 36.37 11.72
CA ASN A 93 -3.08 36.82 11.82
C ASN A 93 -4.08 35.68 12.11
N GLY A 94 -3.62 34.45 12.30
CA GLY A 94 -4.45 33.29 12.61
C GLY A 94 -5.33 32.78 11.46
N LYS A 95 -5.30 33.42 10.30
CA LYS A 95 -6.24 33.14 9.20
C LYS A 95 -5.80 32.02 8.28
N ILE A 96 -4.51 31.75 8.14
CA ILE A 96 -3.97 30.75 7.20
C ILE A 96 -3.16 29.71 7.98
N GLY A 97 -3.56 28.45 7.89
CA GLY A 97 -2.84 27.31 8.46
C GLY A 97 -2.23 26.43 7.37
N VAL A 98 -1.01 25.94 7.59
CA VAL A 98 -0.36 24.94 6.73
C VAL A 98 0.06 23.72 7.54
N LYS A 99 -0.02 22.54 6.94
CA LYS A 99 0.47 21.28 7.50
C LYS A 99 1.21 20.48 6.44
N PHE A 100 2.30 19.86 6.82
CA PHE A 100 3.07 18.92 6.04
C PHE A 100 3.35 17.68 6.90
N SER A 101 3.31 16.49 6.32
CA SER A 101 3.67 15.26 7.01
C SER A 101 4.34 14.27 6.09
N VAL A 102 5.17 13.43 6.70
CA VAL A 102 5.82 12.27 6.08
C VAL A 102 5.55 11.06 6.95
N ASN A 103 5.48 9.88 6.36
CA ASN A 103 5.28 8.63 7.07
C ASN A 103 6.09 7.49 6.44
N SER A 104 6.37 6.48 7.25
CA SER A 104 7.02 5.23 6.86
C SER A 104 6.30 4.07 7.52
N ASN A 105 6.14 2.96 6.80
CA ASN A 105 5.39 1.80 7.28
C ASN A 105 6.25 0.53 7.43
N THR A 106 5.68 -0.52 8.01
CA THR A 106 6.33 -1.82 8.24
C THR A 106 6.78 -2.56 6.98
N ARG A 107 6.34 -2.12 5.80
CA ARG A 107 6.74 -2.68 4.49
C ARG A 107 7.93 -1.95 3.88
N GLY A 108 8.35 -0.83 4.48
CA GLY A 108 9.42 0.03 3.98
C GLY A 108 8.96 1.08 2.97
N ASP A 109 7.65 1.19 2.73
CA ASP A 109 7.11 2.24 1.86
C ASP A 109 7.03 3.57 2.65
N THR A 110 7.22 4.67 1.95
CA THR A 110 7.14 6.03 2.50
C THR A 110 6.03 6.82 1.81
N GLY A 111 5.45 7.77 2.53
CA GLY A 111 4.41 8.65 2.02
C GLY A 111 4.57 10.07 2.55
N ALA A 112 3.98 11.04 1.85
CA ALA A 112 3.94 12.43 2.28
C ALA A 112 2.58 13.06 1.97
N ALA A 113 2.20 14.06 2.77
CA ALA A 113 0.96 14.83 2.58
C ALA A 113 1.18 16.29 2.97
N ALA A 114 0.40 17.18 2.36
CA ALA A 114 0.38 18.59 2.71
C ALA A 114 -1.05 19.15 2.62
N SER A 115 -1.36 20.16 3.43
CA SER A 115 -2.64 20.85 3.39
C SER A 115 -2.50 22.32 3.76
N VAL A 116 -3.42 23.15 3.25
CA VAL A 116 -3.59 24.56 3.61
C VAL A 116 -5.05 24.80 3.96
N GLY A 117 -5.31 25.65 4.95
CA GLY A 117 -6.66 26.05 5.36
C GLY A 117 -6.74 27.56 5.60
N TYR A 118 -7.90 28.14 5.32
CA TYR A 118 -8.22 29.52 5.64
C TYR A 118 -9.42 29.57 6.60
N GLN A 119 -9.34 30.40 7.64
CA GLN A 119 -10.42 30.67 8.58
C GLN A 119 -10.64 32.19 8.74
N TRP A 120 -11.89 32.60 8.96
CA TRP A 120 -12.31 33.99 9.10
C TRP A 120 -13.01 34.25 10.42
#